data_AF-A0A4Q3WTG9-F1
#
_entry.id   AF-A0A4Q3WTG9-F1
#
_cell.length_a   1.000
_cell.length_b   1.000
_cell.length_c   1.000
_cell.angle_alpha   90.00
_cell.angle_beta   90.00
_cell.angle_gamma   90.00
#
_symmetry.space_group_name_H-M   'P 1'
#
loop_
_entity.id
_entity.type
_entity.pdbx_description
1 polymer ?
#
loop_
_entity_poly.entity_id
_entity_poly.type
_entity_poly.pdbx_seq_one_letter_code
_entity_poly.pdbx_strand_id
1 'polypeptide(L)'
;YHETETRLNAVLEEVGTPCEPRLRKDEPCPVGYVPRHMYFAPSGMELWGYSADARFVKDATLTFDPAILSENLSVNLHPNALATPRLRFADDRIWTLIKMLADAVDDPDPSAQLLGDGLVAAIAALTLTGRREPENGSNQGLTPWQLRRVVEYLNAHLSSRIELAQLTSIAGLSQSHFSRAFKTSTGKSPYQWQLDARIQRAQALMIKDPFATLDEVAEATGFADAAHFGRTFRKNLGVAPGAWRKDRSL
;
A
#
# COMPACT_ATOMS: atom_id res chain seq x y z
N TYR A 1 2.13 1.94 18.87
CA TYR A 1 3.31 2.41 19.64
C TYR A 1 4.55 2.74 18.78
N HIS A 2 4.49 2.76 17.43
CA HIS A 2 5.64 3.15 16.58
C HIS A 2 5.32 4.31 15.63
N GLU A 3 4.37 5.17 15.96
CA GLU A 3 3.95 6.26 15.07
C GLU A 3 5.06 7.29 14.82
N THR A 4 6.06 7.39 15.70
CA THR A 4 7.16 8.35 15.60
C THR A 4 8.34 7.89 14.77
N GLU A 5 8.40 6.61 14.37
CA GLU A 5 9.55 6.03 13.68
C GLU A 5 9.26 5.70 12.21
N THR A 6 10.29 5.86 11.38
CA THR A 6 10.26 5.37 10.01
C THR A 6 10.33 3.84 10.04
N ARG A 7 9.45 3.18 9.29
CA ARG A 7 9.28 1.72 9.30
C ARG A 7 9.42 1.14 7.90
N LEU A 8 10.21 0.09 7.79
CA LEU A 8 10.21 -0.83 6.66
C LEU A 8 9.83 -2.22 7.19
N ASN A 9 8.70 -2.74 6.74
CA ASN A 9 8.20 -4.04 7.17
C ASN A 9 8.17 -5.03 6.00
N ALA A 10 8.44 -6.30 6.29
CA ALA A 10 8.27 -7.41 5.37
C ALA A 10 7.45 -8.52 6.02
N VAL A 11 6.42 -9.00 5.31
CA VAL A 11 5.72 -10.24 5.67
C VAL A 11 6.60 -11.42 5.27
N LEU A 12 7.12 -12.15 6.25
CA LEU A 12 8.01 -13.29 6.05
C LEU A 12 7.24 -14.60 5.83
N GLU A 13 6.17 -14.79 6.60
CA GLU A 13 5.28 -15.95 6.50
C GLU A 13 3.85 -15.51 6.79
N GLU A 14 2.88 -16.04 6.05
CA GLU A 14 1.46 -15.81 6.32
C GLU A 14 0.63 -17.06 5.95
N VAL A 15 -0.31 -17.41 6.82
CA VAL A 15 -1.21 -18.54 6.63
C VAL A 15 -2.63 -18.10 6.96
N GLY A 16 -3.55 -18.30 6.02
CA GLY A 16 -4.94 -17.85 6.12
C GLY A 16 -5.20 -16.65 5.21
N THR A 17 -6.08 -15.73 5.64
CA THR A 17 -6.32 -14.50 4.89
C THR A 17 -5.10 -13.59 4.97
N PRO A 18 -4.56 -13.08 3.85
CA PRO A 18 -3.37 -12.24 3.85
C PRO A 18 -3.49 -11.01 4.75
N CYS A 19 -2.37 -10.63 5.35
CA CYS A 19 -2.32 -9.40 6.12
C CYS A 19 -2.49 -8.16 5.23
N GLU A 20 -3.09 -7.13 5.80
CA GLU A 20 -3.44 -5.92 5.09
C GLU A 20 -2.95 -4.69 5.86
N PRO A 21 -1.93 -3.97 5.35
CA PRO A 21 -1.58 -2.66 5.90
C PRO A 21 -2.60 -1.63 5.40
N ARG A 22 -3.35 -1.05 6.32
CA ARG A 22 -4.40 -0.07 6.04
C ARG A 22 -4.00 1.33 6.50
N LEU A 23 -4.35 2.31 5.69
CA LEU A 23 -4.18 3.74 6.04
C LEU A 23 -5.20 4.19 7.09
N ARG A 24 -6.31 3.45 7.24
CA ARG A 24 -7.38 3.67 8.22
C ARG A 24 -7.91 2.32 8.69
N LYS A 25 -8.34 2.24 9.94
CA LYS A 25 -8.81 1.00 10.57
C LYS A 25 -9.86 0.24 9.74
N ASP A 26 -10.87 0.96 9.23
CA ASP A 26 -12.05 0.38 8.59
C ASP A 26 -12.04 0.47 7.06
N GLU A 27 -10.92 0.90 6.47
CA GLU A 27 -10.79 1.02 5.01
C GLU A 27 -9.73 0.04 4.50
N PRO A 28 -10.05 -0.85 3.54
CA PRO A 28 -9.08 -1.78 2.97
C PRO A 28 -7.87 -1.07 2.38
N CYS A 29 -6.76 -1.81 2.27
CA CYS A 29 -5.57 -1.31 1.61
C CYS A 29 -5.90 -1.08 0.14
N PRO A 30 -5.60 0.11 -0.39
CA PRO A 30 -5.89 0.40 -1.79
C PRO A 30 -5.04 -0.40 -2.79
N VAL A 31 -3.93 -0.94 -2.31
CA VAL A 31 -3.01 -1.75 -3.12
C VAL A 31 -3.45 -3.20 -3.03
N GLY A 32 -3.54 -3.85 -4.19
CA GLY A 32 -3.92 -5.26 -4.28
C GLY A 32 -2.89 -6.14 -3.57
N TYR A 33 -3.33 -7.31 -3.11
CA TYR A 33 -2.43 -8.29 -2.49
C TYR A 33 -1.35 -8.75 -3.48
N VAL A 34 -0.12 -8.86 -2.98
CA VAL A 34 1.00 -9.57 -3.61
C VAL A 34 1.67 -10.44 -2.54
N PRO A 35 2.17 -11.64 -2.87
CA PRO A 35 2.92 -12.45 -1.91
C PRO A 35 4.20 -11.74 -1.45
N ARG A 36 4.67 -12.05 -0.22
CA ARG A 36 5.90 -11.48 0.35
C ARG A 36 5.92 -9.95 0.35
N HIS A 37 4.75 -9.37 0.55
CA HIS A 37 4.62 -7.93 0.46
C HIS A 37 5.34 -7.24 1.60
N MET A 38 5.85 -6.06 1.27
CA MET A 38 6.46 -5.13 2.19
C MET A 38 5.65 -3.84 2.25
N TYR A 39 5.86 -3.07 3.32
CA TYR A 39 5.44 -1.68 3.35
C TYR A 39 6.55 -0.77 3.88
N PHE A 40 6.54 0.47 3.42
CA PHE A 40 7.36 1.55 3.93
C PHE A 40 6.45 2.65 4.46
N ALA A 41 6.65 3.02 5.72
CA ALA A 41 5.89 4.04 6.41
C ALA A 41 6.86 5.11 6.95
N PRO A 42 6.78 6.34 6.46
CA PRO A 42 7.54 7.46 7.03
C PRO A 42 7.18 7.69 8.50
N SER A 43 8.11 8.30 9.24
CA SER A 43 7.82 8.80 10.59
C SER A 43 6.55 9.67 10.61
N GLY A 44 5.74 9.54 11.66
CA GLY A 44 4.46 10.22 11.82
C GLY A 44 3.27 9.55 11.11
N MET A 45 3.51 8.49 10.33
CA MET A 45 2.45 7.84 9.57
C MET A 45 1.80 6.69 10.33
N GLU A 46 0.57 6.88 10.80
CA GLU A 46 -0.24 5.79 11.34
C GLU A 46 -0.58 4.75 10.25
N LEU A 47 -0.45 3.46 10.62
CA LEU A 47 -0.85 2.31 9.81
C LEU A 47 -1.55 1.30 10.70
N TRP A 48 -2.62 0.72 10.17
CA TRP A 48 -3.42 -0.31 10.81
C TRP A 48 -3.15 -1.67 10.15
N GLY A 49 -3.09 -2.73 10.94
CA GLY A 49 -3.08 -4.10 10.42
C GLY A 49 -4.49 -4.66 10.38
N TYR A 50 -4.87 -5.36 9.31
CA TYR A 50 -6.09 -6.14 9.25
C TYR A 50 -5.83 -7.53 8.67
N SER A 51 -6.46 -8.53 9.26
CA SER A 51 -6.73 -9.79 8.59
C SER A 51 -8.08 -10.31 9.07
N ALA A 52 -8.85 -10.91 8.15
CA ALA A 52 -10.16 -11.46 8.47
C ALA A 52 -10.05 -12.80 9.21
N ASP A 53 -9.05 -13.62 8.85
CA ASP A 53 -8.85 -14.97 9.38
C ASP A 53 -7.37 -15.38 9.20
N ALA A 54 -6.46 -14.56 9.72
CA ALA A 54 -5.05 -14.91 9.79
C ALA A 54 -4.87 -15.97 10.87
N ARG A 55 -4.37 -17.14 10.47
CA ARG A 55 -4.01 -18.21 11.40
C ARG A 55 -2.60 -18.05 11.92
N PHE A 56 -1.69 -17.57 11.07
CA PHE A 56 -0.30 -17.32 11.43
C PHE A 56 0.29 -16.22 10.55
N VAL A 57 1.07 -15.33 11.15
CA VAL A 57 1.81 -14.28 10.46
C VAL A 57 3.14 -14.11 11.17
N LYS A 58 4.23 -14.17 10.41
CA LYS A 58 5.57 -13.75 10.84
C LYS A 58 5.98 -12.58 9.97
N ASP A 59 6.30 -11.45 10.58
CA ASP A 59 6.84 -10.29 9.90
C ASP A 59 8.13 -9.81 10.58
N ALA A 60 8.88 -9.00 9.84
CA ALA A 60 10.04 -8.29 10.36
C ALA A 60 9.84 -6.80 10.11
N THR A 61 9.96 -6.00 11.16
CA THR A 61 9.82 -4.54 11.09
C THR A 61 11.14 -3.89 11.48
N LEU A 62 11.76 -3.21 10.51
CA LEU A 62 12.91 -2.34 10.75
C LEU A 62 12.40 -0.95 11.09
N THR A 63 12.67 -0.50 12.31
CA THR A 63 12.46 0.89 12.73
C THR A 63 13.79 1.62 12.74
N PHE A 64 13.82 2.85 12.24
CA PHE A 64 15.05 3.64 12.23
C PHE A 64 14.79 5.15 12.17
N ASP A 65 15.76 5.90 12.68
CA ASP A 65 15.90 7.32 12.42
C ASP A 65 16.72 7.52 11.14
N PRO A 66 16.19 8.21 10.11
CA PRO A 66 16.91 8.42 8.86
C PRO A 66 18.22 9.20 9.01
N ALA A 67 18.31 10.15 9.96
CA ALA A 67 19.53 10.92 10.18
C ALA A 67 20.62 10.05 10.79
N ILE A 68 20.29 9.25 11.81
CA ILE A 68 21.22 8.30 12.44
C ILE A 68 21.68 7.25 11.42
N LEU A 69 20.75 6.70 10.63
CA LEU A 69 21.08 5.71 9.61
C LEU A 69 22.00 6.29 8.52
N SER A 70 21.75 7.52 8.07
CA SER A 70 22.57 8.21 7.08
C SER A 70 23.98 8.46 7.57
N GLU A 71 24.13 8.90 8.83
CA GLU A 71 25.43 9.12 9.48
C GLU A 71 26.21 7.80 9.61
N ASN A 72 25.58 6.77 10.18
CA ASN A 72 26.23 5.48 10.41
C ASN A 72 26.70 4.80 9.12
N LEU A 73 25.90 4.90 8.05
CA LEU A 73 26.22 4.29 6.77
C LEU A 73 27.09 5.18 5.88
N SER A 74 27.32 6.45 6.26
CA SER A 74 28.00 7.44 5.40
C SER A 74 27.41 7.53 3.98
N VAL A 75 26.07 7.38 3.87
CA VAL A 75 25.33 7.45 2.61
C VAL A 75 24.29 8.55 2.66
N ASN A 76 24.08 9.23 1.53
CA ASN A 76 22.98 10.17 1.36
C ASN A 76 21.69 9.39 1.07
N LEU A 77 20.76 9.40 2.04
CA LEU A 77 19.42 8.87 1.83
C LEU A 77 18.60 9.85 0.99
N HIS A 78 17.85 9.32 0.03
CA HIS A 78 17.07 10.13 -0.88
C HIS A 78 15.81 10.66 -0.16
N PRO A 79 15.60 11.99 -0.05
CA PRO A 79 14.48 12.55 0.72
C PRO A 79 13.11 12.00 0.30
N ASN A 80 12.91 11.78 -1.01
CA ASN A 80 11.66 11.22 -1.50
C ASN A 80 11.46 9.74 -1.15
N ALA A 81 12.53 8.96 -1.05
CA ALA A 81 12.43 7.57 -0.62
C ALA A 81 12.00 7.50 0.85
N LEU A 82 12.39 8.48 1.67
CA LEU A 82 12.00 8.64 3.07
C LEU A 82 10.60 9.23 3.25
N ALA A 83 10.16 10.08 2.32
CA ALA A 83 8.86 10.74 2.40
C ALA A 83 7.73 9.97 1.69
N THR A 84 8.02 9.05 0.78
CA THR A 84 6.96 8.38 0.00
C THR A 84 6.53 7.08 0.68
N PRO A 85 5.31 6.98 1.22
CA PRO A 85 4.81 5.71 1.72
C PRO A 85 4.62 4.72 0.56
N ARG A 86 4.93 3.45 0.82
CA ARG A 86 4.77 2.36 -0.14
C ARG A 86 3.99 1.24 0.53
N LEU A 87 2.85 0.87 -0.03
CA LEU A 87 2.01 -0.21 0.49
C LEU A 87 2.10 -1.42 -0.44
N ARG A 88 2.13 -2.62 0.15
CA ARG A 88 2.11 -3.91 -0.56
C ARG A 88 3.02 -3.97 -1.79
N PHE A 89 4.25 -3.48 -1.68
CA PHE A 89 5.25 -3.62 -2.74
C PHE A 89 6.06 -4.91 -2.53
N ALA A 90 6.68 -5.44 -3.59
CA ALA A 90 7.50 -6.64 -3.52
C ALA A 90 8.81 -6.46 -4.28
N ASP A 91 9.92 -6.88 -3.68
CA ASP A 91 11.25 -7.03 -4.29
C ASP A 91 11.94 -8.20 -3.56
N ASP A 92 12.20 -9.30 -4.28
CA ASP A 92 12.73 -10.54 -3.69
C ASP A 92 14.10 -10.33 -3.02
N ARG A 93 14.91 -9.38 -3.51
CA ARG A 93 16.24 -9.13 -2.95
C ARG A 93 16.10 -8.43 -1.61
N ILE A 94 15.30 -7.36 -1.55
CA ILE A 94 15.05 -6.63 -0.30
C ILE A 94 14.41 -7.57 0.73
N TRP A 95 13.41 -8.35 0.32
CA TRP A 95 12.76 -9.32 1.20
C TRP A 95 13.74 -10.35 1.76
N THR A 96 14.62 -10.90 0.91
CA THR A 96 15.63 -11.89 1.33
C THR A 96 16.62 -11.29 2.33
N LEU A 97 17.09 -10.06 2.10
CA LEU A 97 17.99 -9.38 3.03
C LEU A 97 17.32 -9.11 4.38
N ILE A 98 16.06 -8.66 4.38
CA ILE A 98 15.30 -8.45 5.62
C ILE A 98 15.12 -9.77 6.37
N LYS A 99 14.81 -10.86 5.66
CA LYS A 99 14.71 -12.18 6.28
C LYS A 99 16.03 -12.62 6.92
N MET A 100 17.14 -12.52 6.19
CA MET A 100 18.47 -12.84 6.72
C MET A 100 18.82 -11.99 7.94
N LEU A 101 18.46 -10.70 7.92
CA LEU A 101 18.69 -9.81 9.05
C LEU A 101 17.85 -10.23 10.26
N ALA A 102 16.57 -10.54 10.05
CA ALA A 102 15.67 -11.00 11.10
C ALA A 102 16.12 -12.32 11.73
N ASP A 103 16.67 -13.25 10.93
CA ASP A 103 17.19 -14.53 11.41
C ASP A 103 18.51 -14.36 12.22
N ALA A 104 19.19 -13.21 12.10
CA ALA A 104 20.46 -12.92 12.78
C ALA A 104 20.32 -12.07 14.08
N VAL A 105 19.14 -11.51 14.38
CA VAL A 105 18.96 -10.55 15.50
C VAL A 105 19.29 -11.15 16.86
N ASP A 106 19.02 -12.44 17.06
CA ASP A 106 19.23 -13.14 18.32
C ASP A 106 20.48 -14.03 18.32
N ASP A 107 21.34 -13.92 17.29
CA ASP A 107 22.57 -14.70 17.19
C ASP A 107 23.69 -14.05 18.03
N PRO A 108 24.20 -14.73 19.08
CA PRO A 108 25.25 -14.18 19.94
C PRO A 108 26.65 -14.16 19.28
N ASP A 109 26.83 -14.75 18.10
CA ASP A 109 28.11 -14.77 17.40
C ASP A 109 28.53 -13.34 16.97
N PRO A 110 29.74 -12.86 17.26
CA PRO A 110 30.22 -11.54 16.81
C PRO A 110 30.18 -11.34 15.29
N SER A 111 30.25 -12.41 14.49
CA SER A 111 30.08 -12.37 13.04
C SER A 111 28.65 -12.03 12.61
N ALA A 112 27.64 -12.30 13.45
CA ALA A 112 26.27 -11.89 13.22
C ALA A 112 26.11 -10.37 13.24
N GLN A 113 26.87 -9.66 14.09
CA GLN A 113 26.90 -8.19 14.08
C GLN A 113 27.42 -7.65 12.74
N LEU A 114 28.56 -8.19 12.26
CA LEU A 114 29.14 -7.80 10.97
C LEU A 114 28.19 -8.11 9.81
N LEU A 115 27.53 -9.27 9.84
CA LEU A 115 26.50 -9.63 8.88
C LEU A 115 25.34 -8.62 8.93
N GLY A 116 24.86 -8.29 10.13
CA GLY A 116 23.80 -7.32 10.37
C GLY A 116 24.12 -5.95 9.76
N ASP A 117 25.30 -5.42 10.02
CA ASP A 117 25.75 -4.13 9.47
C ASP A 117 25.76 -4.15 7.93
N GLY A 118 26.28 -5.23 7.33
CA GLY A 118 26.30 -5.41 5.89
C GLY A 118 24.90 -5.52 5.27
N LEU A 119 23.99 -6.24 5.93
CA LEU A 119 22.60 -6.38 5.49
C LEU A 119 21.83 -5.05 5.61
N VAL A 120 22.01 -4.31 6.70
CA VAL A 120 21.42 -2.97 6.88
C VAL A 120 21.89 -2.02 5.78
N ALA A 121 23.19 -2.00 5.49
CA ALA A 121 23.73 -1.19 4.40
C ALA A 121 23.14 -1.57 3.04
N ALA A 122 23.02 -2.87 2.74
CA ALA A 122 22.45 -3.37 1.49
C ALA A 122 20.95 -3.04 1.36
N ILE A 123 20.18 -3.20 2.44
CA ILE A 123 18.76 -2.83 2.49
C ILE A 123 18.61 -1.33 2.25
N ALA A 124 19.38 -0.48 2.94
CA ALA A 124 19.34 0.96 2.78
C ALA A 124 19.69 1.38 1.33
N ALA A 125 20.71 0.78 0.72
CA ALA A 125 21.10 1.04 -0.66
C ALA A 125 20.00 0.66 -1.67
N LEU A 126 19.26 -0.43 -1.42
CA LEU A 126 18.19 -0.87 -2.33
C LEU A 126 16.88 -0.10 -2.12
N THR A 127 16.65 0.42 -0.91
CA THR A 127 15.34 0.99 -0.52
C THR A 127 15.31 2.50 -0.36
N LEU A 128 16.43 3.13 0.01
CA LEU A 128 16.48 4.51 0.49
C LEU A 128 17.42 5.43 -0.30
N THR A 129 18.44 4.93 -1.00
CA THR A 129 19.39 5.82 -1.70
C THR A 129 18.90 6.28 -3.08
N GLY A 130 17.76 5.74 -3.55
CA GLY A 130 17.22 6.00 -4.88
C GLY A 130 18.11 5.45 -6.00
N ARG A 131 17.51 5.01 -7.12
CA ARG A 131 18.28 4.98 -8.38
C ARG A 131 18.52 6.44 -8.75
N ARG A 132 19.77 6.81 -9.09
CA ARG A 132 20.10 8.13 -9.65
C ARG A 132 19.42 8.26 -11.00
N GLU A 133 18.12 8.59 -11.00
CA GLU A 133 17.47 9.10 -12.19
C GLU A 133 17.87 10.56 -12.37
N PRO A 134 18.09 11.01 -13.61
CA PRO A 134 18.50 12.38 -13.89
C PRO A 134 17.48 13.35 -13.28
N GLU A 135 17.99 14.49 -12.79
CA GLU A 135 17.33 15.52 -11.98
C GLU A 135 16.16 16.26 -12.66
N ASN A 136 15.22 15.54 -13.27
CA ASN A 136 13.95 16.07 -13.75
C ASN A 136 12.86 15.58 -12.80
N GLY A 137 12.46 16.42 -11.85
CA GLY A 137 11.52 16.18 -10.75
C GLY A 137 10.13 15.67 -11.15
N SER A 138 10.06 14.46 -11.70
CA SER A 138 8.87 13.92 -12.37
C SER A 138 8.58 12.45 -12.03
N ASN A 139 9.41 11.83 -11.18
CA ASN A 139 9.25 10.45 -10.73
C ASN A 139 9.09 10.33 -9.20
N GLN A 140 8.80 11.44 -8.52
CA GLN A 140 8.59 11.47 -7.07
C GLN A 140 7.13 11.11 -6.78
N GLY A 141 6.90 10.20 -5.82
CA GLY A 141 5.56 9.89 -5.34
C GLY A 141 4.94 11.06 -4.56
N LEU A 142 3.67 10.91 -4.19
CA LEU A 142 3.03 11.84 -3.25
C LEU A 142 3.71 11.76 -1.88
N THR A 143 3.91 12.92 -1.25
CA THR A 143 4.29 13.00 0.17
C THR A 143 3.22 12.35 1.07
N PRO A 144 3.52 12.02 2.34
CA PRO A 144 2.59 11.29 3.19
C PRO A 144 1.27 12.02 3.40
N TRP A 145 1.35 13.33 3.67
CA TRP A 145 0.17 14.17 3.86
C TRP A 145 -0.65 14.30 2.57
N GLN A 146 -0.01 14.48 1.41
CA GLN A 146 -0.70 14.52 0.12
C GLN A 146 -1.42 13.20 -0.16
N LEU A 147 -0.74 12.05 -0.01
CA LEU A 147 -1.35 10.75 -0.24
C LEU A 147 -2.52 10.52 0.72
N ARG A 148 -2.32 10.76 2.03
CA ARG A 148 -3.37 10.62 3.04
C ARG A 148 -4.60 11.46 2.67
N ARG A 149 -4.43 12.76 2.42
CA ARG A 149 -5.52 13.68 2.05
C ARG A 149 -6.26 13.28 0.79
N VAL A 150 -5.52 12.88 -0.24
CA VAL A 150 -6.10 12.46 -1.53
C VAL A 150 -6.89 11.17 -1.36
N VAL A 151 -6.34 10.18 -0.66
CA VAL A 151 -7.03 8.91 -0.39
C VAL A 151 -8.26 9.12 0.49
N GLU A 152 -8.18 9.96 1.53
CA GLU A 152 -9.32 10.34 2.37
C GLU A 152 -10.45 10.94 1.53
N TYR A 153 -10.12 11.85 0.61
CA TYR A 153 -11.09 12.46 -0.28
C TYR A 153 -11.71 11.44 -1.23
N LEU A 154 -10.89 10.58 -1.85
CA LEU A 154 -11.36 9.52 -2.74
C LEU A 154 -12.34 8.58 -2.03
N ASN A 155 -12.00 8.15 -0.81
CA ASN A 155 -12.82 7.23 -0.02
C ASN A 155 -14.14 7.87 0.44
N ALA A 156 -14.10 9.14 0.87
CA ALA A 156 -15.31 9.87 1.27
C ALA A 156 -16.30 10.09 0.11
N HIS A 157 -15.82 10.07 -1.13
CA HIS A 157 -16.59 10.42 -2.33
C HIS A 157 -16.73 9.26 -3.33
N LEU A 158 -16.53 8.00 -2.90
CA LEU A 158 -16.55 6.83 -3.80
C LEU A 158 -17.82 6.70 -4.64
N SER A 159 -18.98 7.03 -4.08
CA SER A 159 -20.28 6.97 -4.78
C SER A 159 -20.49 8.08 -5.81
N SER A 160 -19.62 9.10 -5.83
CA SER A 160 -19.74 10.26 -6.72
C SER A 160 -18.65 10.26 -7.80
N ARG A 161 -18.90 10.99 -8.89
CA ARG A 161 -17.88 11.27 -9.89
C ARG A 161 -16.87 12.25 -9.29
N ILE A 162 -15.60 11.86 -9.27
CA ILE A 162 -14.50 12.70 -8.78
C ILE A 162 -13.73 13.22 -9.97
N GLU A 163 -13.54 14.54 -10.02
CA GLU A 163 -12.72 15.16 -11.06
C GLU A 163 -11.25 15.14 -10.65
N LEU A 164 -10.37 14.88 -11.62
CA LEU A 164 -8.93 14.93 -11.40
C LEU A 164 -8.47 16.28 -10.84
N ALA A 165 -9.14 17.36 -11.24
CA ALA A 165 -8.91 18.72 -10.76
C ALA A 165 -9.05 18.86 -9.23
N GLN A 166 -10.02 18.16 -8.63
CA GLN A 166 -10.24 18.18 -7.18
C GLN A 166 -9.06 17.52 -6.46
N LEU A 167 -8.61 16.36 -6.97
CA LEU A 167 -7.47 15.63 -6.40
C LEU A 167 -6.17 16.43 -6.51
N THR A 168 -5.97 17.10 -7.64
CA THR A 168 -4.79 17.94 -7.86
C THR A 168 -4.78 19.17 -6.96
N SER A 169 -5.95 19.76 -6.71
CA SER A 169 -6.08 20.88 -5.79
C SER A 169 -5.75 20.48 -4.36
N ILE A 170 -6.16 19.27 -3.94
CA ILE A 170 -5.83 18.73 -2.62
C ILE A 170 -4.33 18.47 -2.49
N ALA A 171 -3.72 17.91 -3.53
CA ALA A 171 -2.29 17.62 -3.53
C ALA A 171 -1.41 18.86 -3.75
N GLY A 172 -1.95 19.96 -4.29
CA GLY A 172 -1.18 21.14 -4.69
C GLY A 172 -0.26 20.88 -5.90
N LEU A 173 -0.65 19.97 -6.80
CA LEU A 173 0.16 19.54 -7.95
C LEU A 173 -0.57 19.78 -9.28
N SER A 174 0.16 19.83 -10.39
CA SER A 174 -0.46 19.77 -11.72
C SER A 174 -1.05 18.38 -12.00
N GLN A 175 -2.01 18.25 -12.93
CA GLN A 175 -2.65 16.97 -13.28
C GLN A 175 -1.66 15.89 -13.72
N SER A 176 -0.70 16.25 -14.57
CA SER A 176 0.31 15.32 -15.06
C SER A 176 1.26 14.87 -13.94
N HIS A 177 1.64 15.78 -13.04
CA HIS A 177 2.50 15.46 -11.91
C HIS A 177 1.76 14.57 -10.91
N PHE A 178 0.55 14.97 -10.51
CA PHE A 178 -0.29 14.19 -9.60
C PHE A 178 -0.53 12.77 -10.10
N SER A 179 -0.89 12.59 -11.38
CA SER A 179 -1.20 11.25 -11.91
C SER A 179 0.01 10.31 -11.84
N ARG A 180 1.23 10.83 -12.09
CA ARG A 180 2.47 10.07 -11.95
C ARG A 180 2.78 9.81 -10.49
N ALA A 181 2.79 10.85 -9.67
CA ALA A 181 3.10 10.76 -8.24
C ALA A 181 2.16 9.80 -7.50
N PHE A 182 0.86 9.87 -7.79
CA PHE A 182 -0.14 8.96 -7.22
C PHE A 182 0.10 7.51 -7.67
N LYS A 183 0.42 7.28 -8.95
CA LYS A 183 0.78 5.95 -9.45
C LYS A 183 2.07 5.43 -8.85
N THR A 184 3.07 6.29 -8.63
CA THR A 184 4.31 5.92 -7.95
C THR A 184 4.03 5.53 -6.49
N SER A 185 3.17 6.25 -5.78
CA SER A 185 2.81 5.93 -4.39
C SER A 185 1.89 4.72 -4.23
N THR A 186 0.99 4.46 -5.18
CA THR A 186 -0.08 3.45 -5.04
C THR A 186 0.02 2.27 -6.01
N GLY A 187 0.94 2.32 -6.96
CA GLY A 187 1.03 1.39 -8.09
C GLY A 187 -0.04 1.58 -9.17
N LYS A 188 -1.05 2.42 -8.96
CA LYS A 188 -2.25 2.55 -9.83
C LYS A 188 -2.55 3.99 -10.21
N SER A 189 -3.19 4.21 -11.36
CA SER A 189 -3.72 5.54 -11.67
C SER A 189 -4.87 5.89 -10.72
N PRO A 190 -5.15 7.19 -10.46
CA PRO A 190 -6.25 7.62 -9.59
C PRO A 190 -7.60 7.01 -9.97
N TYR A 191 -7.89 6.92 -11.27
CA TYR A 191 -9.13 6.32 -11.76
C TYR A 191 -9.20 4.81 -11.50
N GLN A 192 -8.13 4.06 -11.79
CA GLN A 192 -8.11 2.61 -11.55
C GLN A 192 -8.19 2.31 -10.05
N TRP A 193 -7.52 3.11 -9.24
CA TRP A 193 -7.62 3.05 -7.78
C TRP A 193 -9.06 3.22 -7.31
N GLN A 194 -9.78 4.21 -7.85
CA GLN A 194 -11.18 4.47 -7.48
C GLN A 194 -12.08 3.30 -7.88
N LEU A 195 -11.89 2.74 -9.08
CA LEU A 195 -12.66 1.55 -9.51
C LEU A 195 -12.44 0.36 -8.57
N ASP A 196 -11.20 0.10 -8.16
CA ASP A 196 -10.88 -1.01 -7.26
C ASP A 196 -11.54 -0.82 -5.88
N ALA A 197 -11.49 0.39 -5.33
CA ALA A 197 -12.15 0.73 -4.07
C ALA A 197 -13.68 0.59 -4.16
N ARG A 198 -14.29 0.98 -5.29
CA ARG A 198 -15.73 0.77 -5.54
C ARG A 198 -16.11 -0.69 -5.59
N ILE A 199 -15.28 -1.54 -6.23
CA ILE A 199 -15.49 -2.99 -6.26
C ILE A 199 -15.41 -3.59 -4.86
N GLN A 200 -14.42 -3.20 -4.05
CA GLN A 200 -14.31 -3.66 -2.66
C GLN A 200 -15.55 -3.27 -1.83
N ARG A 201 -16.05 -2.04 -2.00
CA ARG A 201 -17.28 -1.60 -1.33
C ARG A 201 -18.51 -2.36 -1.83
N ALA A 202 -18.59 -2.64 -3.13
CA ALA A 202 -19.65 -3.47 -3.71
C ALA A 202 -19.66 -4.88 -3.13
N GLN A 203 -18.49 -5.52 -3.00
CA GLN A 203 -18.35 -6.82 -2.33
C GLN A 203 -18.90 -6.78 -0.90
N ALA A 204 -18.54 -5.77 -0.12
CA ALA A 204 -19.02 -5.60 1.26
C ALA A 204 -20.53 -5.39 1.34
N LEU A 205 -21.11 -4.56 0.46
CA LEU A 205 -22.56 -4.35 0.39
C LEU A 205 -23.31 -5.64 0.04
N MET A 206 -22.79 -6.40 -0.93
CA MET A 206 -23.41 -7.65 -1.39
C MET A 206 -23.34 -8.78 -0.35
N ILE A 207 -22.35 -8.76 0.54
CA ILE A 207 -22.27 -9.67 1.68
C ILE A 207 -23.25 -9.23 2.78
N LYS A 208 -23.30 -7.93 3.07
CA LYS A 208 -24.13 -7.36 4.14
C LYS A 208 -25.63 -7.49 3.84
N ASP A 209 -26.02 -7.29 2.59
CA ASP A 209 -27.39 -7.42 2.13
C ASP A 209 -27.46 -8.38 0.91
N PRO A 210 -27.83 -9.65 1.14
CA PRO A 210 -27.95 -10.64 0.08
C PRO A 210 -29.04 -10.31 -0.95
N PHE A 211 -30.04 -9.50 -0.57
CA PHE A 211 -31.20 -9.18 -1.40
C PHE A 211 -31.00 -7.94 -2.26
N ALA A 212 -29.99 -7.10 -1.97
CA ALA A 212 -29.66 -5.93 -2.77
C ALA A 212 -29.44 -6.29 -4.25
N THR A 213 -30.17 -5.62 -5.14
CA THR A 213 -30.04 -5.79 -6.58
C THR A 213 -28.68 -5.29 -7.09
N LEU A 214 -28.24 -5.74 -8.26
CA LEU A 214 -26.96 -5.27 -8.83
C LEU A 214 -27.04 -3.79 -9.24
N ASP A 215 -28.23 -3.27 -9.57
CA ASP A 215 -28.46 -1.86 -9.85
C ASP A 215 -28.30 -1.01 -8.59
N GLU A 216 -28.92 -1.39 -7.47
CA GLU A 216 -28.75 -0.70 -6.18
C GLU A 216 -27.29 -0.70 -5.71
N VAL A 217 -26.59 -1.83 -5.89
CA VAL A 217 -25.16 -1.92 -5.55
C VAL A 217 -24.32 -1.01 -6.46
N ALA A 218 -24.62 -0.97 -7.76
CA ALA A 218 -23.92 -0.11 -8.72
C ALA A 218 -24.11 1.37 -8.37
N GLU A 219 -25.33 1.79 -8.08
CA GLU A 219 -25.66 3.16 -7.67
C GLU A 219 -24.97 3.53 -6.35
N ALA A 220 -25.09 2.70 -5.31
CA ALA A 220 -24.49 2.93 -4.00
C ALA A 220 -22.95 3.01 -4.02
N THR A 221 -22.32 2.47 -5.06
CA THR A 221 -20.86 2.46 -5.25
C THR A 221 -20.41 3.40 -6.37
N GLY A 222 -21.33 4.16 -6.98
CA GLY A 222 -21.02 5.21 -7.96
C GLY A 222 -20.69 4.72 -9.36
N PHE A 223 -21.04 3.48 -9.71
CA PHE A 223 -21.03 3.05 -11.11
C PHE A 223 -22.19 3.68 -11.87
N ALA A 224 -21.98 3.93 -13.16
CA ALA A 224 -22.99 4.53 -14.03
C ALA A 224 -24.25 3.65 -14.18
N ASP A 225 -24.07 2.33 -14.22
CA ASP A 225 -25.14 1.34 -14.34
C ASP A 225 -24.62 -0.06 -13.95
N ALA A 226 -25.52 -1.03 -13.79
CA ALA A 226 -25.16 -2.42 -13.46
C ALA A 226 -24.31 -3.10 -14.54
N ALA A 227 -24.39 -2.68 -15.81
CA ALA A 227 -23.59 -3.25 -16.88
C ALA A 227 -22.11 -2.83 -16.78
N HIS A 228 -21.84 -1.55 -16.49
CA HIS A 228 -20.52 -1.01 -16.21
C HIS A 228 -19.95 -1.64 -14.93
N PHE A 229 -20.75 -1.72 -13.88
CA PHE A 229 -20.39 -2.44 -12.66
C PHE A 229 -19.99 -3.89 -12.95
N GLY A 230 -20.84 -4.65 -13.64
CA GLY A 230 -20.61 -6.05 -13.94
C GLY A 230 -19.34 -6.30 -14.78
N ARG A 231 -19.08 -5.46 -15.79
CA ARG A 231 -17.85 -5.52 -16.60
C ARG A 231 -16.61 -5.27 -15.75
N THR A 232 -16.61 -4.21 -14.94
CA THR A 232 -15.48 -3.84 -14.08
C THR A 232 -15.23 -4.89 -13.01
N PHE A 233 -16.29 -5.41 -12.38
CA PHE A 233 -16.22 -6.46 -11.37
C PHE A 233 -15.59 -7.73 -11.94
N ARG A 234 -16.08 -8.20 -13.11
CA ARG A 234 -15.52 -9.39 -13.77
C ARG A 234 -14.07 -9.19 -14.20
N LYS A 235 -13.72 -8.00 -14.69
CA LYS A 235 -12.34 -7.67 -15.05
C LYS A 235 -11.41 -7.75 -13.83
N ASN A 236 -11.87 -7.27 -12.67
CA ASN A 236 -11.06 -7.21 -11.45
C ASN A 236 -10.99 -8.56 -10.70
N LEU A 237 -12.06 -9.37 -10.73
CA LEU A 237 -12.18 -10.58 -9.90
C LEU A 237 -12.26 -11.88 -10.69
N GLY A 238 -12.26 -11.82 -12.03
CA GLY A 238 -12.36 -12.99 -12.91
C GLY A 238 -13.77 -13.59 -13.02
N VAL A 239 -14.69 -13.25 -12.12
CA VAL A 239 -16.06 -13.78 -12.04
C VAL A 239 -17.11 -12.67 -12.05
N ALA A 240 -18.32 -12.97 -12.52
CA ALA A 240 -19.44 -12.02 -12.53
C ALA A 240 -19.98 -11.78 -11.09
N PRO A 241 -20.51 -10.57 -10.78
CA PRO A 241 -20.99 -10.23 -9.44
C PRO A 241 -21.99 -11.24 -8.85
N GLY A 242 -22.98 -11.66 -9.64
CA GLY A 242 -24.01 -12.61 -9.17
C GLY A 242 -23.44 -13.99 -8.83
N ALA A 243 -22.48 -14.47 -9.62
CA ALA A 243 -21.80 -15.74 -9.34
C ALA A 243 -20.89 -15.62 -8.10
N TRP A 244 -20.14 -14.52 -8.00
CA TRP A 244 -19.31 -14.20 -6.84
C TRP A 244 -20.12 -14.12 -5.54
N ARG A 245 -21.35 -13.58 -5.60
CA ARG A 245 -22.26 -13.51 -4.46
C ARG A 245 -22.73 -14.90 -4.05
N LYS A 246 -23.23 -15.69 -5.01
CA LYS A 246 -23.76 -17.05 -4.77
C LYS A 246 -22.75 -17.95 -4.05
N ASP A 247 -21.49 -17.86 -4.47
CA ASP A 247 -20.36 -18.61 -3.90
C ASP A 247 -20.09 -18.26 -2.41
N ARG A 248 -20.43 -17.04 -1.97
CA ARG A 248 -20.21 -16.55 -0.59
C ARG A 248 -21.45 -16.54 0.28
N SER A 249 -22.62 -16.83 -0.30
CA SER A 249 -23.89 -17.01 0.42
C SER A 249 -24.15 -18.47 0.83
N LEU A 250 -23.19 -19.36 0.55
CA LEU A 250 -23.11 -20.74 1.03
C LEU A 250 -22.19 -20.81 2.24
#